data_AF-A0A7X8MF47-F1
#
_entry.id   AF-A0A7X8MF47-F1
#
_cell.length_a   1.000
_cell.length_b   1.000
_cell.length_c   1.000
_cell.angle_alpha   90.00
_cell.angle_beta   90.00
_cell.angle_gamma   90.00
#
_symmetry.space_group_name_H-M   'P 1'
#
loop_
_entity.id
_entity.type
_entity.pdbx_description
1 polymer ?
#
loop_
_entity_poly.entity_id
_entity_poly.type
_entity_poly.pdbx_seq_one_letter_code
_entity_poly.pdbx_strand_id
1 'polypeptide(L)'
;MFRLLLEKLKESFFSVIPIIILVLLLSYTIAPIPSWNLVLFLVSAFVVIMGITLFNLGVDVSLIPIGKHIGSTLVKTRKLLLIVILTFFIGAFITMAEPDLIVLAGQINGVPDTIIILSISLGVSLALVGAFLRILFQIPLSVILIGCYVLAFILSGFTGKGFLSIAWESGGVTTGPIMVPFVMALGRGLASVRADKTSEEDNFGLISLCLIGPILTMLILGMFFNPSGGSAMSVPNLESLSDIALLYSSNLFEYAKQVVVALFPMILTFAIFQIFKTRMRPKKILKISIGTIYTYMGLVLFLISVNVGFMPVGYQLGGTLLENNSSIMLILVGMVIGYFVVAAEPAVFVLKRQVEEVTSGAISERAMGIGLSVGVAVSVGLAMLRVITGMSLLYFVIPGYVFALLLTFFVPHLFTSIAFDSGAVASGPLAATFMLPLVIGASEVNGGNVYIDAFGIVALVALTPVITIQVFGLIYSIKSKLAKKAMIVPDLKDTIIELDYSSREQEDKNLLDGADGNINDNHDTSMDNSVSKGYNKE
;
A
#
# COMPACT_ATOMS: atom_id res chain seq x y z
N MET A 1 18.99 11.49 12.64
CA MET A 1 17.79 11.07 13.41
C MET A 1 16.79 12.21 13.49
N PHE A 2 17.19 13.42 13.94
CA PHE A 2 16.28 14.57 14.01
C PHE A 2 15.61 14.98 12.69
N ARG A 3 16.35 15.06 11.57
CA ARG A 3 15.74 15.33 10.25
C ARG A 3 14.68 14.30 9.85
N LEU A 4 14.98 13.02 10.07
CA LEU A 4 14.05 11.92 9.79
C LEU A 4 12.81 11.98 10.70
N LEU A 5 12.98 12.33 11.98
CA LEU A 5 11.86 12.57 12.90
C LEU A 5 10.96 13.71 12.39
N LEU A 6 11.53 14.83 11.95
CA LEU A 6 10.75 15.95 11.41
C LEU A 6 10.02 15.59 10.11
N GLU A 7 10.65 14.79 9.25
CA GLU A 7 10.04 14.26 8.04
C GLU A 7 8.85 13.34 8.37
N LYS A 8 9.03 12.40 9.30
CA LYS A 8 7.94 11.52 9.76
C LYS A 8 6.83 12.25 10.51
N LEU A 9 7.17 13.30 11.25
CA LEU A 9 6.19 14.17 11.89
C LEU A 9 5.36 14.91 10.84
N LYS A 10 6.02 15.44 9.81
CA LYS A 10 5.35 16.11 8.69
C LYS A 10 4.41 15.16 7.95
N GLU A 11 4.89 13.96 7.59
CA GLU A 11 4.06 12.93 6.96
C GLU A 11 2.82 12.63 7.81
N SER A 12 3.01 12.28 9.09
CA SER A 12 1.91 11.92 10.00
C SER A 12 0.91 13.06 10.20
N PHE A 13 1.39 14.31 10.29
CA PHE A 13 0.56 15.49 10.43
C PHE A 13 -0.33 15.72 9.21
N PHE A 14 0.22 15.60 7.99
CA PHE A 14 -0.56 15.74 6.76
C PHE A 14 -1.56 14.60 6.54
N SER A 15 -1.33 13.43 7.13
CA SER A 15 -2.26 12.29 7.06
C SER A 15 -3.47 12.45 7.95
N VAL A 16 -3.27 12.95 9.18
CA VAL A 16 -4.34 12.98 10.19
C VAL A 16 -5.16 14.28 10.10
N ILE A 17 -4.56 15.41 9.73
CA ILE A 17 -5.25 16.71 9.71
C ILE A 17 -6.50 16.77 8.83
N PRO A 18 -6.50 16.24 7.60
CA PRO A 18 -7.70 16.26 6.78
C PRO A 18 -8.89 15.60 7.47
N ILE A 19 -8.65 14.52 8.22
CA ILE A 19 -9.66 13.85 9.03
C ILE A 19 -10.08 14.73 10.20
N ILE A 20 -9.13 15.38 10.90
CA ILE A 20 -9.46 16.29 12.01
C ILE A 20 -10.39 17.42 11.53
N ILE A 21 -10.00 18.10 10.44
CA ILE A 21 -10.78 19.21 9.87
C ILE A 21 -12.18 18.71 9.48
N LEU A 22 -12.25 17.55 8.82
CA LEU A 22 -13.51 16.98 8.40
C LEU A 22 -14.41 16.61 9.59
N VAL A 23 -13.87 15.95 10.62
CA VAL A 23 -14.64 15.58 11.82
C VAL A 23 -15.14 16.84 12.53
N LEU A 24 -14.31 17.87 12.69
CA LEU A 24 -14.72 19.14 13.29
C LEU A 24 -15.84 19.80 12.48
N LEU A 25 -15.67 19.89 11.15
CA LEU A 25 -16.67 20.48 10.27
C LEU A 25 -18.01 19.74 10.39
N LEU A 26 -18.01 18.41 10.29
CA LEU A 26 -19.22 17.61 10.41
C LEU A 26 -19.86 17.76 11.80
N SER A 27 -19.04 17.73 12.85
CA SER A 27 -19.49 17.84 14.24
C SER A 27 -20.13 19.20 14.55
N TYR A 28 -19.70 20.28 13.91
CA TYR A 28 -20.30 21.60 14.12
C TYR A 28 -21.49 21.90 13.21
N THR A 29 -21.71 21.12 12.15
CA THR A 29 -22.70 21.45 11.11
C THR A 29 -23.78 20.40 10.93
N ILE A 30 -23.40 19.16 10.62
CA ILE A 30 -24.28 18.14 10.05
C ILE A 30 -24.58 17.02 11.07
N ALA A 31 -23.60 16.64 11.88
CA ALA A 31 -23.67 15.51 12.79
C ALA A 31 -23.14 15.91 14.17
N PRO A 32 -23.91 16.67 14.97
CA PRO A 32 -23.45 17.20 16.25
C PRO A 32 -23.17 16.10 17.27
N ILE A 33 -21.91 15.98 17.68
CA ILE A 33 -21.47 15.07 18.75
C ILE A 33 -21.20 15.86 20.06
N PRO A 34 -21.27 15.22 21.23
CA PRO A 34 -20.99 15.87 22.51
C PRO A 34 -19.60 16.53 22.55
N SER A 35 -19.52 17.74 23.12
CA SER A 35 -18.30 18.55 23.16
C SER A 35 -17.11 17.82 23.79
N TRP A 36 -17.34 17.03 24.84
CA TRP A 36 -16.27 16.26 25.49
C TRP A 36 -15.72 15.12 24.62
N ASN A 37 -16.55 14.53 23.76
CA ASN A 37 -16.13 13.51 22.80
C ASN A 37 -15.30 14.16 21.67
N LEU A 38 -15.61 15.40 21.30
CA LEU A 38 -14.78 16.20 20.39
C LEU A 38 -13.42 16.54 21.02
N VAL A 39 -13.38 16.92 22.31
CA VAL A 39 -12.11 17.14 23.03
C VAL A 39 -11.30 15.84 23.10
N LEU A 40 -11.93 14.71 23.42
CA LEU A 40 -11.30 13.39 23.39
C LEU A 40 -10.71 13.09 22.01
N PHE A 41 -11.45 13.36 20.93
CA PHE A 41 -10.97 13.19 19.57
C PHE A 41 -9.73 14.04 19.29
N LEU A 42 -9.72 15.32 19.68
CA LEU A 42 -8.58 16.22 19.46
C LEU A 42 -7.33 15.80 20.25
N VAL A 43 -7.50 15.42 21.53
CA VAL A 43 -6.41 14.87 22.35
C VAL A 43 -5.87 13.61 21.69
N SER A 44 -6.77 12.72 21.25
CA SER A 44 -6.38 11.48 20.61
C SER A 44 -5.72 11.71 19.25
N ALA A 45 -6.16 12.70 18.48
CA ALA A 45 -5.56 13.07 17.21
C ALA A 45 -4.12 13.56 17.38
N PHE A 46 -3.85 14.36 18.41
CA PHE A 46 -2.50 14.75 18.75
C PHE A 46 -1.62 13.53 19.12
N VAL A 47 -2.13 12.63 19.96
CA VAL A 47 -1.38 11.46 20.38
C VAL A 47 -1.20 10.44 19.24
N VAL A 48 -2.17 10.27 18.34
CA VAL A 48 -2.03 9.46 17.11
C VAL A 48 -0.94 10.02 16.20
N ILE A 49 -0.87 11.34 15.97
CA ILE A 49 0.20 11.95 15.18
C ILE A 49 1.57 11.62 15.78
N MET A 50 1.71 11.73 17.11
CA MET A 50 2.95 11.36 17.80
C MET A 50 3.24 9.85 17.71
N GLY A 51 2.22 9.01 17.86
CA GLY A 51 2.29 7.56 17.77
C GLY A 51 2.78 7.10 16.41
N ILE A 52 2.10 7.51 15.33
CA ILE A 52 2.49 7.20 13.95
C ILE A 52 3.90 7.72 13.64
N THR A 53 4.25 8.92 14.11
CA THR A 53 5.58 9.50 13.90
C THR A 53 6.69 8.64 14.50
N LEU A 54 6.57 8.29 15.79
CA LEU A 54 7.57 7.49 16.49
C LEU A 54 7.61 6.06 15.94
N PHE A 55 6.46 5.52 15.60
CA PHE A 55 6.33 4.20 15.03
C PHE A 55 7.01 4.11 13.66
N ASN A 56 6.68 4.99 12.71
CA ASN A 56 7.28 5.01 11.37
C ASN A 56 8.80 5.26 11.43
N LEU A 57 9.24 6.15 12.33
CA LEU A 57 10.67 6.34 12.60
C LEU A 57 11.32 5.04 13.11
N GLY A 58 10.64 4.33 14.01
CA GLY A 58 11.07 3.05 14.55
C GLY A 58 11.20 1.98 13.47
N VAL A 59 10.21 1.84 12.61
CA VAL A 59 10.16 0.90 11.47
C VAL A 59 11.35 1.13 10.53
N ASP A 60 11.61 2.38 10.14
CA ASP A 60 12.72 2.75 9.25
C ASP A 60 14.10 2.42 9.85
N VAL A 61 14.24 2.61 11.15
CA VAL A 61 15.51 2.43 11.87
C VAL A 61 15.74 0.98 12.30
N SER A 62 14.69 0.17 12.45
CA SER A 62 14.76 -1.20 12.98
C SER A 62 14.21 -2.25 12.02
N LEU A 63 12.89 -2.27 11.79
CA LEU A 63 12.18 -3.35 11.10
C LEU A 63 12.63 -3.52 9.64
N ILE A 64 12.78 -2.43 8.89
CA ILE A 64 13.28 -2.48 7.52
C ILE A 64 14.71 -3.08 7.45
N PRO A 65 15.68 -2.60 8.24
CA PRO A 65 17.00 -3.24 8.34
C PRO A 65 16.93 -4.72 8.74
N ILE A 66 16.08 -5.09 9.71
CA ILE A 66 15.88 -6.47 10.14
C ILE A 66 15.43 -7.34 8.96
N GLY A 67 14.38 -6.92 8.24
CA GLY A 67 13.86 -7.65 7.07
C GLY A 67 14.91 -7.85 5.98
N LYS A 68 15.68 -6.80 5.64
CA LYS A 68 16.77 -6.90 4.64
C LYS A 68 17.87 -7.89 5.04
N HIS A 69 18.25 -7.88 6.31
CA HIS A 69 19.30 -8.78 6.82
C HIS A 69 18.83 -10.23 6.90
N ILE A 70 17.60 -10.46 7.37
CA ILE A 70 17.00 -11.79 7.41
C ILE A 70 16.87 -12.33 5.98
N GLY A 71 16.32 -11.54 5.04
CA GLY A 71 16.09 -11.97 3.66
C GLY A 71 17.36 -12.40 2.94
N SER A 72 18.41 -11.58 3.00
CA SER A 72 19.70 -11.91 2.36
C SER A 72 20.41 -13.11 3.01
N THR A 73 20.18 -13.36 4.30
CA THR A 73 20.76 -14.51 5.02
C THR A 73 20.01 -15.80 4.74
N LEU A 74 18.69 -15.70 4.57
CA LEU A 74 17.81 -16.83 4.32
C LEU A 74 18.20 -17.55 3.03
N VAL A 75 18.40 -16.79 1.95
CA VAL A 75 18.77 -17.31 0.62
C VAL A 75 20.15 -17.95 0.61
N LYS A 76 21.11 -17.36 1.33
CA LYS A 76 22.46 -17.90 1.45
C LYS A 76 22.49 -19.29 2.08
N THR A 77 21.46 -19.67 2.83
CA THR A 77 21.40 -20.99 3.47
C THR A 77 21.21 -22.13 2.46
N ARG A 78 20.71 -21.86 1.24
CA ARG A 78 20.47 -22.82 0.12
C ARG A 78 19.61 -24.05 0.44
N LYS A 79 19.16 -24.26 1.67
CA LYS A 79 18.28 -25.35 2.08
C LYS A 79 16.81 -24.92 1.95
N LEU A 80 16.14 -25.42 0.91
CA LEU A 80 14.75 -25.07 0.61
C LEU A 80 13.81 -25.25 1.80
N LEU A 81 13.88 -26.39 2.49
CA LEU A 81 13.04 -26.67 3.67
C LEU A 81 13.21 -25.62 4.78
N LEU A 82 14.46 -25.19 5.04
CA LEU A 82 14.74 -24.19 6.06
C LEU A 82 14.22 -22.81 5.63
N ILE A 83 14.32 -22.47 4.34
CA ILE A 83 13.73 -21.24 3.80
C ILE A 83 12.23 -21.24 4.01
N VAL A 84 11.54 -22.34 3.64
CA VAL A 84 10.09 -22.48 3.79
C VAL A 84 9.66 -22.34 5.26
N ILE A 85 10.26 -23.11 6.18
CA ILE A 85 9.90 -23.10 7.59
C ILE A 85 10.14 -21.70 8.20
N LEU A 86 11.26 -21.07 7.87
CA LEU A 86 11.63 -19.80 8.48
C LEU A 86 10.83 -18.64 7.92
N THR A 87 10.58 -18.62 6.61
CA THR A 87 9.64 -17.67 5.98
C THR A 87 8.24 -17.81 6.58
N PHE A 88 7.77 -19.03 6.83
CA PHE A 88 6.48 -19.28 7.45
C PHE A 88 6.39 -18.61 8.84
N PHE A 89 7.34 -18.89 9.73
CA PHE A 89 7.34 -18.27 11.07
C PHE A 89 7.54 -16.76 11.04
N ILE A 90 8.39 -16.26 10.14
CA ILE A 90 8.59 -14.82 9.93
C ILE A 90 7.26 -14.17 9.54
N GLY A 91 6.55 -14.73 8.55
CA GLY A 91 5.24 -14.24 8.13
C GLY A 91 4.25 -14.22 9.30
N ALA A 92 4.14 -15.32 10.04
CA ALA A 92 3.23 -15.42 11.18
C ALA A 92 3.48 -14.30 12.20
N PHE A 93 4.73 -14.14 12.62
CA PHE A 93 5.10 -13.20 13.68
C PHE A 93 4.96 -11.74 13.26
N ILE A 94 5.26 -11.41 12.01
CA ILE A 94 5.06 -10.04 11.50
C ILE A 94 3.57 -9.72 11.47
N THR A 95 2.74 -10.65 10.99
CA THR A 95 1.29 -10.43 10.94
C THR A 95 0.69 -10.32 12.33
N MET A 96 1.14 -11.13 13.29
CA MET A 96 0.71 -10.99 14.69
C MET A 96 1.14 -9.65 15.32
N ALA A 97 2.22 -9.05 14.81
CA ALA A 97 2.69 -7.75 15.25
C ALA A 97 1.90 -6.58 14.65
N GLU A 98 1.06 -6.82 13.63
CA GLU A 98 0.36 -5.78 12.90
C GLU A 98 -0.75 -5.15 13.76
N PRO A 99 -0.65 -3.84 14.12
CA PRO A 99 -1.65 -3.19 14.96
C PRO A 99 -3.06 -3.19 14.35
N ASP A 100 -3.17 -3.03 13.03
CA ASP A 100 -4.48 -2.96 12.36
C ASP A 100 -5.25 -4.29 12.50
N LEU A 101 -4.52 -5.42 12.53
CA LEU A 101 -5.10 -6.74 12.77
C LEU A 101 -5.65 -6.87 14.20
N ILE A 102 -4.94 -6.33 15.19
CA ILE A 102 -5.39 -6.33 16.59
C ILE A 102 -6.68 -5.52 16.72
N VAL A 103 -6.72 -4.35 16.08
CA VAL A 103 -7.91 -3.49 16.06
C VAL A 103 -9.10 -4.20 15.39
N LEU A 104 -8.91 -4.83 14.22
CA LEU A 104 -9.97 -5.56 13.54
C LEU A 104 -10.51 -6.71 14.40
N ALA A 105 -9.63 -7.48 15.03
CA ALA A 105 -10.02 -8.63 15.84
C ALA A 105 -10.94 -8.19 17.01
N GLY A 106 -10.59 -7.09 17.68
CA GLY A 106 -11.40 -6.54 18.78
C GLY A 106 -12.75 -5.94 18.35
N GLN A 107 -13.00 -5.76 17.06
CA GLN A 107 -14.28 -5.26 16.54
C GLN A 107 -15.30 -6.37 16.24
N ILE A 108 -14.92 -7.64 16.35
CA ILE A 108 -15.76 -8.78 15.94
C ILE A 108 -16.24 -9.54 17.18
N ASN A 109 -17.55 -9.46 17.49
CA ASN A 109 -18.13 -10.27 18.57
C ASN A 109 -18.48 -11.69 18.10
N GLY A 110 -18.41 -12.65 19.03
CA GLY A 110 -18.78 -14.05 18.81
C GLY A 110 -17.65 -14.94 18.29
N VAL A 111 -16.47 -14.38 17.99
CA VAL A 111 -15.27 -15.14 17.62
C VAL A 111 -14.09 -14.63 18.45
N PRO A 112 -13.35 -15.50 19.17
CA PRO A 112 -12.20 -15.05 19.95
C PRO A 112 -11.13 -14.38 19.09
N ASP A 113 -10.64 -13.21 19.53
CA ASP A 113 -9.62 -12.41 18.85
C ASP A 113 -8.39 -13.24 18.48
N THR A 114 -7.97 -14.15 19.38
CA THR A 114 -6.82 -15.03 19.16
C THR A 114 -7.03 -15.96 17.96
N ILE A 115 -8.24 -16.45 17.73
CA ILE A 115 -8.55 -17.32 16.59
C ILE A 115 -8.49 -16.52 15.28
N ILE A 116 -9.02 -15.30 15.28
CA ILE A 116 -8.95 -14.38 14.12
C ILE A 116 -7.49 -14.07 13.79
N ILE A 117 -6.71 -13.61 14.78
CA ILE A 117 -5.30 -13.27 14.61
C ILE A 117 -4.50 -14.48 14.10
N LEU A 118 -4.65 -15.65 14.71
CA LEU A 118 -3.93 -16.86 14.29
C LEU A 118 -4.31 -17.33 12.88
N SER A 119 -5.60 -17.26 12.51
CA SER A 119 -6.08 -17.68 11.19
C SER A 119 -5.57 -16.75 10.10
N ILE A 120 -5.56 -15.45 10.37
CA ILE A 120 -5.02 -14.44 9.46
C ILE A 120 -3.50 -14.59 9.32
N SER A 121 -2.78 -14.72 10.44
CA SER A 121 -1.33 -14.98 10.44
C SER A 121 -0.98 -16.26 9.69
N LEU A 122 -1.77 -17.33 9.81
CA LEU A 122 -1.59 -18.56 9.03
C LEU A 122 -1.73 -18.30 7.52
N GLY A 123 -2.76 -17.54 7.13
CA GLY A 123 -3.01 -17.17 5.74
C GLY A 123 -1.86 -16.37 5.14
N VAL A 124 -1.38 -15.35 5.85
CA VAL A 124 -0.19 -14.59 5.43
C VAL A 124 1.04 -15.48 5.35
N SER A 125 1.26 -16.36 6.32
CA SER A 125 2.46 -17.22 6.36
C SER A 125 2.54 -18.15 5.16
N LEU A 126 1.41 -18.80 4.83
CA LEU A 126 1.31 -19.66 3.66
C LEU A 126 1.48 -18.87 2.36
N ALA A 127 0.86 -17.69 2.28
CA ALA A 127 0.99 -16.80 1.13
C ALA A 127 2.43 -16.29 0.94
N LEU A 128 3.11 -15.91 2.01
CA LEU A 128 4.49 -15.44 1.98
C LEU A 128 5.42 -16.58 1.54
N VAL A 129 5.24 -17.80 2.06
CA VAL A 129 5.94 -18.99 1.55
C VAL A 129 5.67 -19.19 0.06
N GLY A 130 4.40 -19.11 -0.36
CA GLY A 130 4.02 -19.20 -1.77
C GLY A 130 4.71 -18.15 -2.65
N ALA A 131 4.80 -16.91 -2.16
CA ALA A 131 5.50 -15.83 -2.84
C ALA A 131 7.01 -16.08 -2.95
N PHE A 132 7.64 -16.65 -1.92
CA PHE A 132 9.03 -17.07 -1.97
C PHE A 132 9.27 -18.21 -2.97
N LEU A 133 8.41 -19.24 -2.96
CA LEU A 133 8.50 -20.36 -3.88
C LEU A 133 8.26 -19.91 -5.33
N ARG A 134 7.31 -18.98 -5.53
CA ARG A 134 7.08 -18.33 -6.83
C ARG A 134 8.36 -17.68 -7.35
N ILE A 135 9.06 -16.89 -6.53
CA ILE A 135 10.30 -16.23 -6.94
C ILE A 135 11.37 -17.27 -7.29
N LEU A 136 11.50 -18.33 -6.47
CA LEU A 136 12.50 -19.38 -6.68
C LEU A 136 12.23 -20.21 -7.95
N PHE A 137 10.98 -20.57 -8.22
CA PHE A 137 10.57 -21.39 -9.37
C PHE A 137 10.15 -20.57 -10.60
N GLN A 138 10.23 -19.23 -10.54
CA GLN A 138 9.89 -18.32 -11.63
C GLN A 138 8.45 -18.45 -12.14
N ILE A 139 7.50 -18.63 -11.22
CA ILE A 139 6.07 -18.71 -11.57
C ILE A 139 5.52 -17.28 -11.75
N PRO A 140 4.79 -16.97 -12.84
CA PRO A 140 4.20 -15.65 -13.03
C PRO A 140 3.14 -15.35 -11.95
N LEU A 141 3.15 -14.11 -11.42
CA LEU A 141 2.24 -13.68 -10.35
C LEU A 141 0.77 -13.86 -10.73
N SER A 142 0.44 -13.48 -11.98
CA SER A 142 -0.93 -13.46 -12.48
C SER A 142 -1.61 -14.81 -12.38
N VAL A 143 -0.91 -15.91 -12.68
CA VAL A 143 -1.46 -17.27 -12.61
C VAL A 143 -1.81 -17.64 -11.16
N ILE A 144 -0.95 -17.30 -10.21
CA ILE A 144 -1.20 -17.57 -8.78
C ILE A 144 -2.38 -16.72 -8.31
N LEU A 145 -2.41 -15.42 -8.63
CA LEU A 145 -3.51 -14.55 -8.24
C LEU A 145 -4.84 -15.02 -8.82
N ILE A 146 -4.91 -15.36 -10.12
CA ILE A 146 -6.13 -15.89 -10.73
C ILE A 146 -6.61 -17.14 -9.99
N GLY A 147 -5.70 -18.10 -9.72
CA GLY A 147 -6.04 -19.31 -8.97
C GLY A 147 -6.57 -19.00 -7.56
N CYS A 148 -5.90 -18.12 -6.82
CA CYS A 148 -6.30 -17.74 -5.46
C CYS A 148 -7.64 -16.99 -5.43
N TYR A 149 -7.89 -16.05 -6.34
CA TYR A 149 -9.17 -15.32 -6.39
C TYR A 149 -10.33 -16.20 -6.86
N VAL A 150 -10.11 -17.09 -7.84
CA VAL A 150 -11.13 -18.08 -8.23
C VAL A 150 -11.47 -18.98 -7.04
N LEU A 151 -10.47 -19.45 -6.30
CA LEU A 151 -10.70 -20.20 -5.08
C LEU A 151 -11.45 -19.37 -4.03
N ALA A 152 -11.10 -18.10 -3.83
CA ALA A 152 -11.81 -17.21 -2.89
C ALA A 152 -13.28 -17.01 -3.28
N PHE A 153 -13.59 -16.90 -4.58
CA PHE A 153 -14.98 -16.82 -5.06
C PHE A 153 -15.75 -18.10 -4.80
N ILE A 154 -15.13 -19.27 -5.02
CA ILE A 154 -15.74 -20.56 -4.72
C ILE A 154 -16.00 -20.69 -3.21
N LEU A 155 -15.00 -20.40 -2.38
CA LEU A 155 -15.11 -20.47 -0.91
C LEU A 155 -16.15 -19.48 -0.37
N SER A 156 -16.29 -18.30 -0.97
CA SER A 156 -17.31 -17.32 -0.63
C SER A 156 -18.75 -17.85 -0.74
N GLY A 157 -18.98 -18.85 -1.60
CA GLY A 157 -20.28 -19.54 -1.70
C GLY A 157 -20.59 -20.45 -0.50
N PHE A 158 -19.58 -20.86 0.27
CA PHE A 158 -19.70 -21.75 1.42
C PHE A 158 -19.58 -21.02 2.77
N THR A 159 -19.04 -19.81 2.79
CA THR A 159 -18.86 -19.00 4.01
C THR A 159 -20.19 -18.37 4.48
N GLY A 160 -20.39 -18.28 5.79
CA GLY A 160 -21.56 -17.61 6.37
C GLY A 160 -21.69 -16.15 5.97
N LYS A 161 -22.91 -15.66 5.72
CA LYS A 161 -23.18 -14.30 5.22
C LYS A 161 -22.59 -13.18 6.09
N GLY A 162 -22.64 -13.34 7.42
CA GLY A 162 -22.06 -12.38 8.36
C GLY A 162 -20.53 -12.40 8.40
N PHE A 163 -19.90 -13.53 8.05
CA PHE A 163 -18.44 -13.63 8.07
C PHE A 163 -17.79 -13.26 6.73
N LEU A 164 -18.58 -13.21 5.66
CA LEU A 164 -18.12 -12.93 4.32
C LEU A 164 -17.41 -11.57 4.21
N SER A 165 -18.03 -10.52 4.74
CA SER A 165 -17.46 -9.18 4.71
C SER A 165 -16.18 -9.07 5.54
N ILE A 166 -16.17 -9.72 6.72
CA ILE A 166 -14.98 -9.82 7.59
C ILE A 166 -13.84 -10.52 6.85
N ALA A 167 -14.14 -11.61 6.13
CA ALA A 167 -13.12 -12.39 5.43
C ALA A 167 -12.44 -11.57 4.32
N TRP A 168 -13.22 -10.87 3.49
CA TRP A 168 -12.66 -10.01 2.45
C TRP A 168 -11.95 -8.76 3.01
N GLU A 169 -12.42 -8.24 4.15
CA GLU A 169 -11.78 -7.13 4.86
C GLU A 169 -10.40 -7.50 5.42
N SER A 170 -10.23 -8.74 5.88
CA SER A 170 -8.99 -9.21 6.51
C SER A 170 -7.75 -9.01 5.64
N GLY A 171 -7.89 -9.11 4.31
CA GLY A 171 -6.79 -8.85 3.37
C GLY A 171 -6.25 -7.43 3.53
N GLY A 172 -7.12 -6.43 3.41
CA GLY A 172 -6.72 -5.01 3.47
C GLY A 172 -6.23 -4.55 4.84
N VAL A 173 -6.61 -5.26 5.91
CA VAL A 173 -6.14 -4.97 7.28
C VAL A 173 -4.75 -5.54 7.57
N THR A 174 -4.39 -6.65 6.93
CA THR A 174 -3.05 -7.27 7.13
C THR A 174 -1.92 -6.52 6.46
N THR A 175 -2.23 -5.50 5.67
CA THR A 175 -1.26 -4.67 4.96
C THR A 175 -0.96 -3.38 5.67
N GLY A 176 -0.97 -3.44 7.00
CA GLY A 176 -0.63 -2.31 7.81
C GLY A 176 0.86 -1.96 7.76
N PRO A 177 1.26 -0.97 8.56
CA PRO A 177 2.50 -0.26 8.36
C PRO A 177 3.74 -1.01 8.90
N ILE A 178 3.58 -2.23 9.43
CA ILE A 178 4.71 -3.14 9.70
C ILE A 178 4.92 -4.09 8.52
N MET A 179 3.87 -4.78 8.10
CA MET A 179 3.94 -5.88 7.12
C MET A 179 4.51 -5.42 5.79
N VAL A 180 3.99 -4.33 5.22
CA VAL A 180 4.39 -3.80 3.90
C VAL A 180 5.90 -3.48 3.85
N PRO A 181 6.43 -2.56 4.69
CA PRO A 181 7.85 -2.20 4.61
C PRO A 181 8.76 -3.38 4.96
N PHE A 182 8.36 -4.27 5.87
CA PHE A 182 9.16 -5.44 6.22
C PHE A 182 9.25 -6.43 5.04
N VAL A 183 8.12 -6.80 4.43
CA VAL A 183 8.08 -7.77 3.33
C VAL A 183 8.80 -7.24 2.11
N MET A 184 8.68 -5.94 1.80
CA MET A 184 9.47 -5.29 0.75
C MET A 184 10.97 -5.32 1.07
N ALA A 185 11.36 -5.09 2.33
CA ALA A 185 12.75 -5.18 2.74
C ALA A 185 13.29 -6.61 2.65
N LEU A 186 12.47 -7.60 3.02
CA LEU A 186 12.74 -9.02 2.94
C LEU A 186 12.92 -9.46 1.47
N GLY A 187 12.02 -9.05 0.58
CA GLY A 187 12.08 -9.28 -0.86
C GLY A 187 13.34 -8.70 -1.50
N ARG A 188 13.67 -7.44 -1.20
CA ARG A 188 14.94 -6.82 -1.63
C ARG A 188 16.17 -7.53 -1.10
N GLY A 189 16.11 -8.02 0.15
CA GLY A 189 17.15 -8.86 0.73
C GLY A 189 17.37 -10.14 -0.07
N LEU A 190 16.30 -10.78 -0.50
CA LEU A 190 16.31 -11.98 -1.35
C LEU A 190 16.87 -11.69 -2.76
N ALA A 191 16.38 -10.64 -3.41
CA ALA A 191 16.83 -10.23 -4.75
C ALA A 191 18.33 -9.90 -4.78
N SER A 192 18.88 -9.32 -3.71
CA SER A 192 20.30 -8.93 -3.64
C SER A 192 21.31 -10.08 -3.71
N VAL A 193 20.86 -11.32 -3.51
CA VAL A 193 21.73 -12.53 -3.56
C VAL A 193 21.64 -13.23 -4.92
N ARG A 194 20.73 -12.78 -5.79
CA ARG A 194 20.45 -13.39 -7.09
C ARG A 194 21.04 -12.52 -8.20
N ALA A 195 21.73 -13.13 -9.16
CA ALA A 195 22.56 -12.43 -10.15
C ALA A 195 21.81 -11.97 -11.42
N ASP A 196 20.51 -12.27 -11.54
CA ASP A 196 19.73 -11.99 -12.76
C ASP A 196 19.17 -10.56 -12.82
N LYS A 197 19.18 -9.99 -14.02
CA LYS A 197 18.82 -8.59 -14.33
C LYS A 197 17.31 -8.28 -14.30
N THR A 198 16.43 -9.24 -14.02
CA THR A 198 14.98 -9.03 -13.80
C THR A 198 14.65 -8.58 -12.36
N SER A 199 15.65 -8.07 -11.63
CA SER A 199 15.65 -7.91 -10.17
C SER A 199 14.66 -6.90 -9.58
N GLU A 200 14.14 -5.97 -10.38
CA GLU A 200 13.16 -4.96 -9.94
C GLU A 200 11.72 -5.49 -10.07
N GLU A 201 11.40 -6.21 -11.15
CA GLU A 201 10.05 -6.75 -11.40
C GLU A 201 9.68 -7.89 -10.42
N ASP A 202 10.67 -8.68 -9.99
CA ASP A 202 10.49 -9.75 -9.02
C ASP A 202 10.26 -9.23 -7.58
N ASN A 203 10.52 -7.95 -7.29
CA ASN A 203 10.23 -7.35 -5.99
C ASN A 203 8.75 -6.99 -5.82
N PHE A 204 8.05 -6.73 -6.92
CA PHE A 204 6.63 -6.41 -6.92
C PHE A 204 5.78 -7.70 -6.98
N GLY A 205 4.66 -7.69 -6.27
CA GLY A 205 3.74 -8.82 -6.14
C GLY A 205 3.97 -9.70 -4.91
N LEU A 206 5.00 -9.44 -4.10
CA LEU A 206 5.18 -10.14 -2.81
C LEU A 206 4.05 -9.83 -1.84
N ILE A 207 3.58 -8.57 -1.83
CA ILE A 207 2.52 -8.11 -0.94
C ILE A 207 1.16 -8.61 -1.43
N SER A 208 0.93 -8.64 -2.75
CA SER A 208 -0.33 -9.11 -3.33
C SER A 208 -0.75 -10.53 -2.91
N LEU A 209 0.19 -11.44 -2.70
CA LEU A 209 -0.12 -12.78 -2.21
C LEU A 209 -0.49 -12.74 -0.72
N CYS A 210 0.21 -11.92 0.06
CA CYS A 210 -0.10 -11.70 1.47
C CYS A 210 -1.48 -11.05 1.68
N LEU A 211 -2.06 -10.38 0.69
CA LEU A 211 -3.44 -9.88 0.71
C LEU A 211 -4.49 -11.00 0.60
N ILE A 212 -4.30 -11.93 -0.34
CA ILE A 212 -5.29 -12.97 -0.64
C ILE A 212 -5.22 -14.15 0.34
N GLY A 213 -4.05 -14.42 0.94
CA GLY A 213 -3.87 -15.48 1.95
C GLY A 213 -4.83 -15.38 3.14
N PRO A 214 -4.89 -14.23 3.85
CA PRO A 214 -5.85 -13.95 4.93
C PRO A 214 -7.30 -14.12 4.50
N ILE A 215 -7.65 -13.64 3.30
CA ILE A 215 -9.01 -13.77 2.77
C ILE A 215 -9.38 -15.25 2.66
N LEU A 216 -8.50 -16.08 2.07
CA LEU A 216 -8.73 -17.51 1.94
C LEU A 216 -8.89 -18.22 3.29
N THR A 217 -8.02 -17.93 4.27
CA THR A 217 -8.11 -18.57 5.59
C THR A 217 -9.31 -18.10 6.38
N MET A 218 -9.69 -16.82 6.29
CA MET A 218 -10.88 -16.30 6.94
C MET A 218 -12.18 -16.79 6.28
N LEU A 219 -12.21 -17.00 4.96
CA LEU A 219 -13.35 -17.64 4.29
C LEU A 219 -13.57 -19.06 4.81
N ILE A 220 -12.48 -19.82 5.05
CA ILE A 220 -12.54 -21.15 5.67
C ILE A 220 -12.98 -21.05 7.13
N LEU A 221 -12.43 -20.11 7.90
CA LEU A 221 -12.81 -19.91 9.30
C LEU A 221 -14.31 -19.59 9.44
N GLY A 222 -14.85 -18.76 8.54
CA GLY A 222 -16.26 -18.39 8.50
C GLY A 222 -17.22 -19.49 8.05
N MET A 223 -16.73 -20.70 7.76
CA MET A 223 -17.56 -21.90 7.64
C MET A 223 -17.86 -22.53 9.00
N PHE A 224 -17.00 -22.28 10.00
CA PHE A 224 -17.10 -22.87 11.34
C PHE A 224 -17.59 -21.87 12.39
N PHE A 225 -17.37 -20.58 12.15
CA PHE A 225 -17.76 -19.51 13.07
C PHE A 225 -18.77 -18.57 12.43
N ASN A 226 -19.70 -18.08 13.23
CA ASN A 226 -20.60 -16.99 12.87
C ASN A 226 -20.43 -15.87 13.89
N PRO A 227 -20.23 -14.63 13.43
CA PRO A 227 -20.16 -13.51 14.35
C PRO A 227 -21.55 -13.27 14.94
N SER A 228 -21.60 -12.90 16.21
CA SER A 228 -22.86 -12.78 16.95
C SER A 228 -22.83 -11.58 17.87
N GLY A 229 -23.97 -10.91 18.05
CA GLY A 229 -24.07 -9.67 18.81
C GLY A 229 -23.97 -8.42 17.92
N GLY A 230 -24.31 -7.25 18.48
CA GLY A 230 -24.14 -5.96 17.81
C GLY A 230 -22.68 -5.54 17.73
N SER A 231 -22.43 -4.22 17.61
CA SER A 231 -21.07 -3.70 17.61
C SER A 231 -20.34 -4.02 18.93
N ALA A 232 -19.02 -4.23 18.85
CA ALA A 232 -18.17 -4.39 20.03
C ALA A 232 -17.79 -3.04 20.68
N MET A 233 -18.26 -1.92 20.12
CA MET A 233 -17.84 -0.58 20.48
C MET A 233 -18.82 0.06 21.45
N SER A 234 -18.29 0.72 22.47
CA SER A 234 -19.05 1.56 23.40
C SER A 234 -18.54 2.99 23.34
N VAL A 235 -19.46 3.95 23.29
CA VAL A 235 -19.12 5.38 23.39
C VAL A 235 -18.89 5.72 24.88
N PRO A 236 -17.70 6.24 25.26
CA PRO A 236 -17.47 6.63 26.65
C PRO A 236 -18.32 7.85 27.01
N ASN A 237 -18.93 7.83 28.19
CA ASN A 237 -19.61 8.98 28.76
C ASN A 237 -18.58 9.88 29.44
N LEU A 238 -18.37 11.08 28.91
CA LEU A 238 -17.33 12.00 29.35
C LEU A 238 -17.95 13.33 29.79
N GLU A 239 -17.57 13.79 30.99
CA GLU A 239 -18.02 15.08 31.53
C GLU A 239 -16.85 16.01 31.88
N SER A 240 -15.61 15.52 31.84
CA SER A 240 -14.43 16.28 32.24
C SER A 240 -13.12 15.83 31.58
N LEU A 241 -12.09 16.70 31.64
CA LEU A 241 -10.72 16.36 31.25
C LEU A 241 -10.11 15.23 32.11
N SER A 242 -10.52 15.13 33.39
CA SER A 242 -10.09 14.05 34.27
C SER A 242 -10.56 12.69 33.79
N ASP A 243 -11.77 12.61 33.22
CA ASP A 243 -12.30 11.35 32.69
C ASP A 243 -11.46 10.86 31.50
N ILE A 244 -11.04 11.79 30.63
CA ILE A 244 -10.13 11.48 29.52
C ILE A 244 -8.79 10.97 30.05
N ALA A 245 -8.21 11.63 31.06
CA ALA A 245 -6.95 11.20 31.66
C ALA A 245 -7.06 9.81 32.34
N LEU A 246 -8.17 9.54 33.01
CA LEU A 246 -8.47 8.23 33.62
C LEU A 246 -8.65 7.15 32.54
N LEU A 247 -9.34 7.46 31.45
CA LEU A 247 -9.55 6.55 30.33
C LEU A 247 -8.22 6.18 29.68
N TYR A 248 -7.32 7.14 29.48
CA TYR A 248 -5.98 6.87 28.96
C TYR A 248 -5.12 6.06 29.94
N SER A 249 -5.07 6.45 31.22
CA SER A 249 -4.22 5.78 32.21
C SER A 249 -4.64 4.34 32.50
N SER A 250 -5.95 4.06 32.53
CA SER A 250 -6.48 2.69 32.72
C SER A 250 -6.14 1.77 31.57
N ASN A 251 -6.20 2.26 30.33
CA ASN A 251 -5.94 1.49 29.13
C ASN A 251 -4.44 1.37 28.78
N LEU A 252 -3.59 2.25 29.30
CA LEU A 252 -2.16 2.32 28.92
C LEU A 252 -1.42 1.00 29.16
N PHE A 253 -1.65 0.36 30.31
CA PHE A 253 -0.95 -0.87 30.65
C PHE A 253 -1.37 -2.05 29.77
N GLU A 254 -2.65 -2.12 29.43
CA GLU A 254 -3.18 -3.18 28.57
C GLU A 254 -2.58 -3.10 27.17
N TYR A 255 -2.66 -1.94 26.52
CA TYR A 255 -2.07 -1.75 25.19
C TYR A 255 -0.55 -1.87 25.21
N ALA A 256 0.14 -1.41 26.26
CA ALA A 256 1.57 -1.65 26.45
C ALA A 256 1.91 -3.14 26.45
N LYS A 257 1.17 -3.95 27.22
CA LYS A 257 1.36 -5.40 27.27
C LYS A 257 1.07 -6.05 25.92
N GLN A 258 0.01 -5.65 25.23
CA GLN A 258 -0.34 -6.16 23.90
C GLN A 258 0.81 -5.92 22.91
N VAL A 259 1.38 -4.72 22.85
CA VAL A 259 2.51 -4.41 21.95
C VAL A 259 3.77 -5.21 22.30
N VAL A 260 4.07 -5.44 23.58
CA VAL A 260 5.20 -6.31 23.97
C VAL A 260 5.01 -7.71 23.40
N VAL A 261 3.82 -8.29 23.59
CA VAL A 261 3.50 -9.64 23.10
C VAL A 261 3.57 -9.69 21.57
N ALA A 262 3.12 -8.64 20.89
CA ALA A 262 3.12 -8.54 19.43
C ALA A 262 4.56 -8.44 18.85
N LEU A 263 5.41 -7.59 19.45
CA LEU A 263 6.79 -7.38 18.96
C LEU A 263 7.78 -8.46 19.38
N PHE A 264 7.53 -9.16 20.49
CA PHE A 264 8.47 -10.12 21.07
C PHE A 264 8.89 -11.24 20.10
N PRO A 265 7.99 -11.94 19.38
CA PRO A 265 8.37 -13.02 18.47
C PRO A 265 9.26 -12.55 17.30
N MET A 266 9.00 -11.35 16.80
CA MET A 266 9.77 -10.73 15.73
C MET A 266 11.19 -10.36 16.20
N ILE A 267 11.31 -9.71 17.37
CA ILE A 267 12.60 -9.35 17.96
C ILE A 267 13.40 -10.60 18.31
N LEU A 268 12.74 -11.63 18.86
CA LEU A 268 13.35 -12.92 19.18
C LEU A 268 13.93 -13.58 17.92
N THR A 269 13.16 -13.59 16.82
CA THR A 269 13.64 -14.12 15.53
C THR A 269 14.89 -13.38 15.07
N PHE A 270 14.88 -12.04 15.11
CA PHE A 270 16.06 -11.25 14.78
C PHE A 270 17.26 -11.57 15.68
N ALA A 271 17.05 -11.70 17.00
CA ALA A 271 18.09 -12.03 17.96
C ALA A 271 18.74 -13.40 17.66
N ILE A 272 17.93 -14.40 17.34
CA ILE A 272 18.40 -15.74 16.92
C ILE A 272 19.28 -15.61 15.67
N PHE A 273 18.81 -14.97 14.61
CA PHE A 273 19.61 -14.76 13.39
C PHE A 273 20.90 -13.98 13.64
N GLN A 274 20.84 -12.97 14.50
CA GLN A 274 21.98 -12.13 14.83
C GLN A 274 23.07 -12.94 15.55
N ILE A 275 22.71 -13.83 16.49
CA ILE A 275 23.64 -14.69 17.23
C ILE A 275 24.23 -15.77 16.31
N PHE A 276 23.41 -16.46 15.53
CA PHE A 276 23.84 -17.65 14.79
C PHE A 276 24.38 -17.39 13.38
N LYS A 277 23.98 -16.31 12.71
CA LYS A 277 24.28 -16.10 11.27
C LYS A 277 24.82 -14.71 10.90
N THR A 278 24.23 -13.63 11.42
CA THR A 278 24.40 -12.29 10.83
C THR A 278 25.55 -11.48 11.46
N ARG A 279 25.97 -11.79 12.70
CA ARG A 279 27.09 -11.15 13.44
C ARG A 279 27.37 -9.68 13.05
N MET A 280 26.34 -8.84 13.17
CA MET A 280 26.45 -7.41 12.85
C MET A 280 27.33 -6.64 13.85
N ARG A 281 27.94 -5.53 13.38
CA ARG A 281 28.68 -4.59 14.24
C ARG A 281 27.79 -4.06 15.38
N PRO A 282 28.31 -3.92 16.61
CA PRO A 282 27.51 -3.51 17.78
C PRO A 282 26.82 -2.17 17.60
N LYS A 283 27.45 -1.21 16.90
CA LYS A 283 26.83 0.09 16.57
C LYS A 283 25.53 -0.04 15.76
N LYS A 284 25.45 -1.03 14.85
CA LYS A 284 24.23 -1.28 14.07
C LYS A 284 23.14 -1.94 14.91
N ILE A 285 23.52 -2.87 15.81
CA ILE A 285 22.59 -3.49 16.75
C ILE A 285 21.98 -2.43 17.65
N LEU A 286 22.80 -1.56 18.26
CA LEU A 286 22.32 -0.47 19.10
C LEU A 286 21.34 0.43 18.35
N LYS A 287 21.64 0.76 17.09
CA LYS A 287 20.72 1.54 16.24
C LYS A 287 19.37 0.82 16.05
N ILE A 288 19.38 -0.48 15.75
CA ILE A 288 18.16 -1.30 15.60
C ILE A 288 17.39 -1.37 16.92
N SER A 289 18.08 -1.56 18.06
CA SER A 289 17.46 -1.59 19.39
C SER A 289 16.79 -0.26 19.73
N ILE A 290 17.44 0.88 19.44
CA ILE A 290 16.83 2.20 19.60
C ILE A 290 15.59 2.35 18.71
N GLY A 291 15.66 1.91 17.44
CA GLY A 291 14.50 1.92 16.55
C GLY A 291 13.36 1.02 17.05
N THR A 292 13.69 -0.11 17.70
CA THR A 292 12.71 -1.02 18.30
C THR A 292 11.99 -0.35 19.48
N ILE A 293 12.71 0.42 20.30
CA ILE A 293 12.10 1.21 21.39
C ILE A 293 11.14 2.28 20.82
N TYR A 294 11.53 2.99 19.77
CA TYR A 294 10.63 3.94 19.11
C TYR A 294 9.40 3.26 18.48
N THR A 295 9.58 2.07 17.90
CA THR A 295 8.48 1.25 17.36
C THR A 295 7.50 0.88 18.47
N TYR A 296 8.01 0.39 19.60
CA TYR A 296 7.21 0.06 20.78
C TYR A 296 6.44 1.27 21.30
N MET A 297 7.13 2.38 21.58
CA MET A 297 6.48 3.60 22.09
C MET A 297 5.42 4.13 21.11
N GLY A 298 5.73 4.14 19.81
CA GLY A 298 4.81 4.60 18.77
C GLY A 298 3.56 3.73 18.66
N LEU A 299 3.70 2.39 18.67
CA LEU A 299 2.56 1.47 18.64
C LEU A 299 1.68 1.59 19.87
N VAL A 300 2.25 1.75 21.07
CA VAL A 300 1.46 1.92 22.30
C VAL A 300 0.63 3.19 22.21
N LEU A 301 1.24 4.32 21.83
CA LEU A 301 0.55 5.60 21.64
C LEU A 301 -0.49 5.56 20.51
N PHE A 302 -0.20 4.84 19.42
CA PHE A 302 -1.15 4.64 18.34
C PHE A 302 -2.36 3.83 18.81
N LEU A 303 -2.16 2.62 19.35
CA LEU A 303 -3.23 1.72 19.76
C LEU A 303 -4.12 2.32 20.85
N ILE A 304 -3.55 2.96 21.87
CA ILE A 304 -4.36 3.61 22.90
C ILE A 304 -5.24 4.70 22.30
N SER A 305 -4.69 5.57 21.45
CA SER A 305 -5.45 6.72 20.95
C SER A 305 -6.48 6.36 19.90
N VAL A 306 -6.24 5.34 19.08
CA VAL A 306 -7.25 4.88 18.12
C VAL A 306 -8.42 4.21 18.82
N ASN A 307 -8.16 3.32 19.79
CA ASN A 307 -9.23 2.61 20.50
C ASN A 307 -9.99 3.49 21.48
N VAL A 308 -9.30 4.41 22.18
CA VAL A 308 -9.93 5.28 23.18
C VAL A 308 -10.61 6.49 22.54
N GLY A 309 -10.09 6.99 21.41
CA GLY A 309 -10.54 8.24 20.81
C GLY A 309 -11.14 8.12 19.41
N PHE A 310 -10.36 7.67 18.43
CA PHE A 310 -10.79 7.70 17.02
C PHE A 310 -11.96 6.77 16.75
N MET A 311 -11.90 5.51 17.22
CA MET A 311 -12.94 4.54 16.94
C MET A 311 -14.29 4.93 17.58
N PRO A 312 -14.38 5.28 18.89
CA PRO A 312 -15.65 5.67 19.47
C PRO A 312 -16.25 6.93 18.84
N VAL A 313 -15.39 7.90 18.47
CA VAL A 313 -15.85 9.14 17.83
C VAL A 313 -16.29 8.87 16.39
N GLY A 314 -15.56 8.04 15.64
CA GLY A 314 -15.97 7.59 14.31
C GLY A 314 -17.32 6.91 14.36
N TYR A 315 -17.48 5.94 15.27
CA TYR A 315 -18.74 5.25 15.54
C TYR A 315 -19.89 6.21 15.85
N GLN A 316 -19.70 7.11 16.82
CA GLN A 316 -20.72 8.09 17.18
C GLN A 316 -21.07 9.02 16.01
N LEU A 317 -20.06 9.53 15.31
CA LEU A 317 -20.25 10.43 14.17
C LEU A 317 -21.06 9.76 13.05
N GLY A 318 -20.78 8.50 12.75
CA GLY A 318 -21.51 7.72 11.75
C GLY A 318 -22.98 7.51 12.11
N GLY A 319 -23.25 7.18 13.38
CA GLY A 319 -24.62 7.03 13.88
C GLY A 319 -25.40 8.35 13.81
N THR A 320 -24.84 9.42 14.39
CA THR A 320 -25.45 10.75 14.40
C THR A 320 -25.65 11.33 13.00
N LEU A 321 -24.75 11.02 12.06
CA LEU A 321 -24.86 11.46 10.67
C LEU A 321 -26.11 10.87 10.00
N LEU A 322 -26.39 9.58 10.20
CA LEU A 322 -27.59 8.95 9.66
C LEU A 322 -28.85 9.33 10.43
N GLU A 323 -28.77 9.47 11.76
CA GLU A 323 -29.92 9.83 12.61
C GLU A 323 -30.49 11.21 12.27
N ASN A 324 -29.61 12.19 12.04
CA ASN A 324 -30.01 13.59 11.85
C ASN A 324 -30.18 14.00 10.39
N ASN A 325 -29.84 13.14 9.43
CA ASN A 325 -29.81 13.53 8.01
C ASN A 325 -30.40 12.46 7.10
N SER A 326 -30.59 12.82 5.83
CA SER A 326 -30.98 11.86 4.80
C SER A 326 -29.86 10.85 4.50
N SER A 327 -30.23 9.66 4.06
CA SER A 327 -29.29 8.60 3.65
C SER A 327 -28.35 9.04 2.52
N ILE A 328 -28.77 9.99 1.67
CA ILE A 328 -27.92 10.58 0.62
C ILE A 328 -26.76 11.36 1.23
N MET A 329 -26.99 12.05 2.35
CA MET A 329 -25.94 12.80 3.03
C MET A 329 -24.85 11.88 3.57
N LEU A 330 -25.22 10.71 4.10
CA LEU A 330 -24.26 9.68 4.51
C LEU A 330 -23.37 9.25 3.34
N ILE A 331 -23.95 9.03 2.15
CA ILE A 331 -23.20 8.65 0.95
C ILE A 331 -22.24 9.77 0.54
N LEU A 332 -22.71 11.02 0.43
CA LEU A 332 -21.88 12.15 0.01
C LEU A 332 -20.73 12.41 0.99
N VAL A 333 -21.02 12.39 2.29
CA VAL A 333 -20.00 12.53 3.33
C VAL A 333 -19.00 11.38 3.28
N GLY A 334 -19.48 10.14 3.11
CA GLY A 334 -18.62 8.97 2.92
C GLY A 334 -17.69 9.13 1.71
N MET A 335 -18.19 9.62 0.57
CA MET A 335 -17.35 9.90 -0.60
C MET A 335 -16.27 10.94 -0.29
N VAL A 336 -16.61 12.03 0.41
CA VAL A 336 -15.65 13.07 0.79
C VAL A 336 -14.59 12.51 1.75
N ILE A 337 -14.98 11.69 2.73
CA ILE A 337 -14.06 11.01 3.64
C ILE A 337 -13.10 10.11 2.85
N GLY A 338 -13.64 9.25 1.98
CA GLY A 338 -12.83 8.34 1.16
C GLY A 338 -11.81 9.07 0.30
N TYR A 339 -12.21 10.19 -0.31
CA TYR A 339 -11.29 11.04 -1.09
C TYR A 339 -10.12 11.52 -0.25
N PHE A 340 -10.39 12.14 0.91
CA PHE A 340 -9.37 12.76 1.74
C PHE A 340 -8.50 11.75 2.47
N VAL A 341 -9.06 10.63 2.92
CA VAL A 341 -8.28 9.57 3.58
C VAL A 341 -7.19 9.05 2.63
N VAL A 342 -7.53 8.76 1.38
CA VAL A 342 -6.54 8.26 0.41
C VAL A 342 -5.63 9.35 -0.12
N ALA A 343 -6.14 10.58 -0.30
CA ALA A 343 -5.30 11.71 -0.68
C ALA A 343 -4.24 12.04 0.38
N ALA A 344 -4.53 11.75 1.65
CA ALA A 344 -3.67 12.04 2.80
C ALA A 344 -2.78 10.86 3.22
N GLU A 345 -2.98 9.67 2.64
CA GLU A 345 -2.24 8.44 2.97
C GLU A 345 -0.77 8.52 2.48
N PRO A 346 0.24 8.50 3.38
CA PRO A 346 1.66 8.60 3.03
C PRO A 346 2.11 7.57 2.00
N ALA A 347 1.61 6.34 2.14
CA ALA A 347 1.99 5.24 1.28
C ALA A 347 1.53 5.47 -0.18
N VAL A 348 0.39 6.16 -0.37
CA VAL A 348 -0.12 6.55 -1.70
C VAL A 348 0.80 7.58 -2.37
N PHE A 349 1.44 8.48 -1.61
CA PHE A 349 2.42 9.42 -2.17
C PHE A 349 3.66 8.72 -2.72
N VAL A 350 4.12 7.67 -2.05
CA VAL A 350 5.27 6.87 -2.52
C VAL A 350 4.88 6.10 -3.78
N LEU A 351 3.69 5.49 -3.80
CA LEU A 351 3.19 4.72 -4.93
C LEU A 351 3.04 5.56 -6.21
N LYS A 352 2.42 6.73 -6.13
CA LYS A 352 2.23 7.58 -7.33
C LYS A 352 3.57 7.98 -7.96
N ARG A 353 4.59 8.24 -7.13
CA ARG A 353 5.94 8.57 -7.59
C ARG A 353 6.63 7.38 -8.23
N GLN A 354 6.52 6.20 -7.61
CA GLN A 354 7.06 4.97 -8.18
C GLN A 354 6.44 4.67 -9.56
N VAL A 355 5.13 4.86 -9.72
CA VAL A 355 4.47 4.67 -11.02
C VAL A 355 4.97 5.70 -12.04
N GLU A 356 5.12 6.97 -11.67
CA GLU A 356 5.64 7.99 -12.60
C GLU A 356 7.07 7.66 -13.06
N GLU A 357 7.95 7.28 -12.12
CA GLU A 357 9.35 6.91 -12.39
C GLU A 357 9.42 5.69 -13.32
N VAL A 358 8.64 4.64 -13.03
CA VAL A 358 8.60 3.39 -13.83
C VAL A 358 7.99 3.60 -15.22
N THR A 359 7.08 4.57 -15.36
CA THR A 359 6.41 4.86 -16.65
C THR A 359 7.12 5.96 -17.45
N SER A 360 8.28 6.42 -16.98
CA SER A 360 9.03 7.52 -17.59
C SER A 360 8.18 8.78 -17.80
N GLY A 361 7.30 9.09 -16.83
CA GLY A 361 6.42 10.26 -16.88
C GLY A 361 5.15 10.10 -17.72
N ALA A 362 4.91 8.92 -18.34
CA ALA A 362 3.72 8.72 -19.15
C ALA A 362 2.41 8.79 -18.34
N ILE A 363 2.47 8.45 -17.04
CA ILE A 363 1.40 8.67 -16.07
C ILE A 363 1.95 9.57 -14.96
N SER A 364 1.40 10.78 -14.86
CA SER A 364 1.85 11.73 -13.84
C SER A 364 1.34 11.39 -12.45
N GLU A 365 2.12 11.75 -11.43
CA GLU A 365 1.76 11.64 -10.02
C GLU A 365 0.40 12.27 -9.71
N ARG A 366 0.08 13.40 -10.36
CA ARG A 366 -1.21 14.11 -10.17
C ARG A 366 -2.38 13.33 -10.74
N ALA A 367 -2.24 12.81 -11.97
CA ALA A 367 -3.30 12.02 -12.59
C ALA A 367 -3.57 10.74 -11.80
N MET A 368 -2.49 10.08 -11.34
CA MET A 368 -2.61 8.91 -10.48
C MET A 368 -3.27 9.24 -9.14
N GLY A 369 -2.82 10.31 -8.47
CA GLY A 369 -3.38 10.73 -7.18
C GLY A 369 -4.88 11.04 -7.26
N ILE A 370 -5.30 11.82 -8.27
CA ILE A 370 -6.73 12.13 -8.49
C ILE A 370 -7.52 10.85 -8.80
N GLY A 371 -7.00 9.99 -9.68
CA GLY A 371 -7.65 8.72 -10.03
C GLY A 371 -7.87 7.81 -8.81
N LEU A 372 -6.85 7.68 -7.95
CA LEU A 372 -6.94 6.89 -6.72
C LEU A 372 -7.94 7.49 -5.72
N SER A 373 -7.86 8.80 -5.44
CA SER A 373 -8.75 9.46 -4.50
C SER A 373 -10.21 9.46 -4.97
N VAL A 374 -10.47 9.70 -6.26
CA VAL A 374 -11.83 9.64 -6.83
C VAL A 374 -12.37 8.21 -6.81
N GLY A 375 -11.55 7.22 -7.18
CA GLY A 375 -11.97 5.83 -7.13
C GLY A 375 -12.35 5.42 -5.70
N VAL A 376 -11.52 5.75 -4.71
CA VAL A 376 -11.82 5.38 -3.32
C VAL A 376 -13.00 6.16 -2.77
N ALA A 377 -13.19 7.43 -3.16
CA ALA A 377 -14.40 8.17 -2.86
C ALA A 377 -15.66 7.41 -3.33
N VAL A 378 -15.67 6.94 -4.59
CA VAL A 378 -16.78 6.13 -5.12
C VAL A 378 -16.97 4.85 -4.31
N SER A 379 -15.90 4.14 -3.98
CA SER A 379 -15.99 2.89 -3.22
C SER A 379 -16.49 3.06 -1.79
N VAL A 380 -16.10 4.14 -1.11
CA VAL A 380 -16.68 4.47 0.20
C VAL A 380 -18.14 4.91 0.06
N GLY A 381 -18.51 5.64 -1.00
CA GLY A 381 -19.91 5.92 -1.32
C GLY A 381 -20.73 4.65 -1.54
N LEU A 382 -20.18 3.66 -2.25
CA LEU A 382 -20.80 2.34 -2.43
C LEU A 382 -20.91 1.57 -1.10
N ALA A 383 -19.92 1.71 -0.20
CA ALA A 383 -20.01 1.15 1.15
C ALA A 383 -21.15 1.78 1.96
N MET A 384 -21.33 3.11 1.91
CA MET A 384 -22.47 3.77 2.55
C MET A 384 -23.81 3.34 1.93
N LEU A 385 -23.84 3.14 0.62
CA LEU A 385 -25.01 2.61 -0.06
C LEU A 385 -25.32 1.18 0.40
N ARG A 386 -24.29 0.34 0.65
CA ARG A 386 -24.49 -0.99 1.26
C ARG A 386 -25.11 -0.90 2.65
N VAL A 387 -24.70 0.05 3.49
CA VAL A 387 -25.31 0.26 4.81
C VAL A 387 -26.81 0.51 4.71
N ILE A 388 -27.22 1.33 3.75
CA ILE A 388 -28.62 1.71 3.58
C ILE A 388 -29.45 0.56 2.97
N THR A 389 -28.88 -0.17 2.03
CA THR A 389 -29.60 -1.17 1.20
C THR A 389 -29.48 -2.61 1.68
N GLY A 390 -28.53 -2.91 2.58
CA GLY A 390 -28.23 -4.28 3.00
C GLY A 390 -27.59 -5.14 1.90
N MET A 391 -27.01 -4.53 0.87
CA MET A 391 -26.41 -5.27 -0.25
C MET A 391 -25.15 -6.03 0.16
N SER A 392 -25.07 -7.29 -0.26
CA SER A 392 -23.89 -8.12 -0.06
C SER A 392 -22.66 -7.50 -0.72
N LEU A 393 -21.53 -7.55 -0.01
CA LEU A 393 -20.22 -7.14 -0.51
C LEU A 393 -19.86 -7.78 -1.86
N LEU A 394 -20.30 -9.02 -2.10
CA LEU A 394 -19.94 -9.78 -3.31
C LEU A 394 -20.41 -9.14 -4.60
N TYR A 395 -21.49 -8.35 -4.59
CA TYR A 395 -21.97 -7.63 -5.77
C TYR A 395 -20.96 -6.61 -6.29
N PHE A 396 -20.00 -6.20 -5.47
CA PHE A 396 -18.95 -5.25 -5.82
C PHE A 396 -17.60 -5.96 -5.99
N VAL A 397 -17.26 -6.84 -5.04
CA VAL A 397 -15.98 -7.53 -5.00
C VAL A 397 -15.82 -8.50 -6.18
N ILE A 398 -16.83 -9.31 -6.49
CA ILE A 398 -16.71 -10.29 -7.59
C ILE A 398 -16.55 -9.57 -8.94
N PRO A 399 -17.45 -8.65 -9.35
CA PRO A 399 -17.28 -7.98 -10.65
C PRO A 399 -15.99 -7.18 -10.73
N GLY A 400 -15.60 -6.49 -9.65
CA GLY A 400 -14.39 -5.68 -9.64
C GLY A 400 -13.10 -6.50 -9.76
N TYR A 401 -12.96 -7.59 -9.00
CA TYR A 401 -11.79 -8.45 -9.14
C TYR A 401 -11.79 -9.25 -10.44
N VAL A 402 -12.95 -9.73 -10.92
CA VAL A 402 -13.03 -10.36 -12.25
C VAL A 402 -12.55 -9.38 -13.33
N PHE A 403 -13.00 -8.12 -13.27
CA PHE A 403 -12.55 -7.09 -14.18
C PHE A 403 -11.03 -6.85 -14.07
N ALA A 404 -10.49 -6.70 -12.86
CA ALA A 404 -9.05 -6.50 -12.65
C ALA A 404 -8.20 -7.70 -13.14
N LEU A 405 -8.68 -8.93 -12.92
CA LEU A 405 -8.01 -10.15 -13.38
C LEU A 405 -8.06 -10.29 -14.90
N LEU A 406 -9.17 -9.93 -15.54
CA LEU A 406 -9.26 -9.90 -17.01
C LEU A 406 -8.31 -8.86 -17.61
N LEU A 407 -8.17 -7.69 -16.98
CA LEU A 407 -7.22 -6.66 -17.42
C LEU A 407 -5.76 -7.13 -17.39
N THR A 408 -5.42 -8.08 -16.51
CA THR A 408 -4.06 -8.64 -16.40
C THR A 408 -3.58 -9.30 -17.71
N PHE A 409 -4.48 -9.75 -18.59
CA PHE A 409 -4.10 -10.29 -19.90
C PHE A 409 -3.73 -9.22 -20.93
N PHE A 410 -4.12 -7.96 -20.70
CA PHE A 410 -3.94 -6.85 -21.64
C PHE A 410 -2.88 -5.84 -21.18
N VAL A 411 -2.48 -5.91 -19.92
CA VAL A 411 -1.61 -4.94 -19.24
C VAL A 411 -0.25 -5.57 -18.92
N PRO A 412 0.88 -4.84 -19.05
CA PRO A 412 2.21 -5.34 -18.71
C PRO A 412 2.30 -5.88 -17.28
N HIS A 413 3.14 -6.91 -17.08
CA HIS A 413 3.30 -7.57 -15.78
C HIS A 413 3.65 -6.60 -14.66
N LEU A 414 4.48 -5.58 -14.94
CA LEU A 414 4.87 -4.57 -13.98
C LEU A 414 3.67 -3.78 -13.42
N PHE A 415 2.77 -3.33 -14.28
CA PHE A 415 1.53 -2.65 -13.86
C PHE A 415 0.61 -3.59 -13.09
N THR A 416 0.53 -4.86 -13.48
CA THR A 416 -0.25 -5.85 -12.72
C THR A 416 0.31 -6.02 -11.31
N SER A 417 1.61 -6.21 -11.17
CA SER A 417 2.25 -6.38 -9.86
C SER A 417 2.08 -5.12 -8.99
N ILE A 418 2.28 -3.92 -9.55
CA ILE A 418 2.06 -2.66 -8.84
C ILE A 418 0.58 -2.50 -8.47
N ALA A 419 -0.35 -2.84 -9.37
CA ALA A 419 -1.78 -2.71 -9.10
C ALA A 419 -2.21 -3.58 -7.93
N PHE A 420 -1.85 -4.86 -7.90
CA PHE A 420 -2.25 -5.73 -6.81
C PHE A 420 -1.50 -5.43 -5.49
N ASP A 421 -0.27 -4.92 -5.55
CA ASP A 421 0.40 -4.39 -4.36
C ASP A 421 -0.22 -3.06 -3.91
N SER A 422 -0.79 -2.26 -4.80
CA SER A 422 -1.37 -0.95 -4.45
C SER A 422 -2.65 -1.05 -3.61
N GLY A 423 -3.36 -2.18 -3.69
CA GLY A 423 -4.51 -2.42 -2.82
C GLY A 423 -4.14 -2.37 -1.34
N ALA A 424 -2.93 -2.87 -1.02
CA ALA A 424 -2.33 -2.80 0.32
C ALA A 424 -2.00 -1.37 0.75
N VAL A 425 -1.61 -0.54 -0.22
CA VAL A 425 -1.07 0.80 0.00
C VAL A 425 -2.18 1.81 0.32
N ALA A 426 -3.38 1.64 -0.24
CA ALA A 426 -4.47 2.58 0.00
C ALA A 426 -5.34 2.23 1.22
N SER A 427 -5.28 1.01 1.73
CA SER A 427 -6.01 0.56 2.93
C SER A 427 -5.21 0.82 4.20
N GLY A 428 -4.78 2.07 4.41
CA GLY A 428 -3.97 2.47 5.55
C GLY A 428 -4.68 2.36 6.91
N PRO A 429 -3.96 2.57 8.02
CA PRO A 429 -4.48 2.37 9.38
C PRO A 429 -5.77 3.14 9.69
N LEU A 430 -5.93 4.31 9.08
CA LEU A 430 -7.09 5.19 9.26
C LEU A 430 -8.37 4.61 8.63
N ALA A 431 -8.26 3.70 7.65
CA ALA A 431 -9.41 3.01 7.09
C ALA A 431 -10.06 2.08 8.13
N ALA A 432 -9.25 1.26 8.81
CA ALA A 432 -9.73 0.32 9.83
C ALA A 432 -10.09 1.01 11.15
N THR A 433 -9.37 2.07 11.52
CA THR A 433 -9.52 2.73 12.83
C THR A 433 -10.51 3.89 12.86
N PHE A 434 -10.96 4.38 11.71
CA PHE A 434 -11.93 5.47 11.63
C PHE A 434 -13.07 5.21 10.65
N MET A 435 -12.79 4.86 9.39
CA MET A 435 -13.85 4.66 8.40
C MET A 435 -14.75 3.48 8.77
N LEU A 436 -14.18 2.33 9.13
CA LEU A 436 -14.98 1.17 9.55
C LEU A 436 -15.85 1.47 10.78
N PRO A 437 -15.34 2.01 11.90
CA PRO A 437 -16.17 2.45 13.02
C PRO A 437 -17.31 3.39 12.61
N LEU A 438 -17.05 4.36 11.74
CA LEU A 438 -18.07 5.26 11.21
C LEU A 438 -19.18 4.52 10.48
N VAL A 439 -18.83 3.56 9.62
CA VAL A 439 -19.82 2.74 8.93
C VAL A 439 -20.59 1.85 9.92
N ILE A 440 -19.91 1.31 10.93
CA ILE A 440 -20.54 0.50 11.99
C ILE A 440 -21.60 1.31 12.72
N GLY A 441 -21.29 2.55 13.13
CA GLY A 441 -22.26 3.43 13.78
C GLY A 441 -23.46 3.77 12.92
N ALA A 442 -23.23 4.05 11.62
CA ALA A 442 -24.32 4.28 10.67
C ALA A 442 -25.19 3.02 10.49
N SER A 443 -24.57 1.84 10.41
CA SER A 443 -25.29 0.57 10.27
C SER A 443 -26.14 0.22 11.48
N GLU A 444 -25.66 0.53 12.68
CA GLU A 444 -26.37 0.25 13.92
C GLU A 444 -27.62 1.12 14.05
N VAL A 445 -27.50 2.41 13.73
CA VAL A 445 -28.66 3.33 13.67
C VAL A 445 -29.65 2.95 12.56
N ASN A 446 -29.17 2.43 11.43
CA ASN A 446 -30.04 1.92 10.37
C ASN A 446 -30.82 0.64 10.79
N GLY A 447 -30.46 0.00 11.90
CA GLY A 447 -31.02 -1.29 12.32
C GLY A 447 -30.52 -2.47 11.48
N GLY A 448 -29.43 -2.29 10.75
CA GLY A 448 -28.80 -3.30 9.89
C GLY A 448 -27.93 -4.29 10.66
N ASN A 449 -27.46 -5.33 9.97
CA ASN A 449 -26.47 -6.24 10.55
C ASN A 449 -25.07 -5.70 10.27
N VAL A 450 -24.41 -5.23 11.33
CA VAL A 450 -23.07 -4.62 11.26
C VAL A 450 -22.06 -5.47 10.46
N TYR A 451 -22.08 -6.79 10.61
CA TYR A 451 -21.14 -7.68 9.92
C TYR A 451 -21.44 -7.86 8.44
N ILE A 452 -22.68 -7.67 8.02
CA ILE A 452 -23.09 -7.73 6.61
C ILE A 452 -22.91 -6.36 5.96
N ASP A 453 -23.29 -5.31 6.67
CA ASP A 453 -23.53 -3.98 6.11
C ASP A 453 -22.30 -3.08 6.27
N ALA A 454 -21.64 -3.10 7.44
CA ALA A 454 -20.53 -2.21 7.74
C ALA A 454 -19.16 -2.76 7.36
N PHE A 455 -18.89 -4.02 7.71
CA PHE A 455 -17.65 -4.68 7.31
C PHE A 455 -17.56 -4.79 5.77
N GLY A 456 -16.33 -4.84 5.28
CA GLY A 456 -16.02 -4.90 3.84
C GLY A 456 -15.80 -3.54 3.19
N ILE A 457 -15.93 -2.43 3.94
CA ILE A 457 -15.53 -1.11 3.44
C ILE A 457 -14.05 -1.10 3.06
N VAL A 458 -13.18 -1.68 3.89
CA VAL A 458 -11.73 -1.69 3.63
C VAL A 458 -11.42 -2.57 2.42
N ALA A 459 -12.19 -3.64 2.19
CA ALA A 459 -12.07 -4.47 0.99
C ALA A 459 -12.39 -3.68 -0.30
N LEU A 460 -13.42 -2.83 -0.29
CA LEU A 460 -13.75 -1.95 -1.42
C LEU A 460 -12.69 -0.88 -1.64
N VAL A 461 -12.17 -0.30 -0.56
CA VAL A 461 -11.06 0.66 -0.60
C VAL A 461 -9.81 0.02 -1.21
N ALA A 462 -9.47 -1.22 -0.83
CA ALA A 462 -8.31 -1.95 -1.34
C ALA A 462 -8.49 -2.39 -2.81
N LEU A 463 -9.69 -2.75 -3.23
CA LEU A 463 -9.98 -3.14 -4.62
C LEU A 463 -9.79 -1.99 -5.61
N THR A 464 -10.07 -0.76 -5.18
CA THR A 464 -10.12 0.38 -6.09
C THR A 464 -8.78 0.75 -6.71
N PRO A 465 -7.67 0.90 -5.95
CA PRO A 465 -6.35 1.11 -6.52
C PRO A 465 -5.96 0.03 -7.55
N VAL A 466 -6.32 -1.22 -7.28
CA VAL A 466 -6.04 -2.34 -8.21
C VAL A 466 -6.68 -2.07 -9.56
N ILE A 467 -7.98 -1.73 -9.57
CA ILE A 467 -8.71 -1.41 -10.80
C ILE A 467 -8.14 -0.15 -11.46
N THR A 468 -7.94 0.93 -10.69
CA THR A 468 -7.44 2.22 -11.20
C THR A 468 -6.09 2.07 -11.89
N ILE A 469 -5.12 1.39 -11.26
CA ILE A 469 -3.79 1.18 -11.84
C ILE A 469 -3.85 0.25 -13.06
N GLN A 470 -4.68 -0.79 -13.04
CA GLN A 470 -4.88 -1.65 -14.21
C GLN A 470 -5.44 -0.87 -15.41
N VAL A 471 -6.41 0.03 -15.18
CA VAL A 471 -6.96 0.91 -16.22
C VAL A 471 -5.90 1.87 -16.76
N PHE A 472 -5.09 2.49 -15.88
CA PHE A 472 -3.96 3.31 -16.31
C PHE A 472 -2.93 2.51 -17.13
N GLY A 473 -2.61 1.29 -16.69
CA GLY A 473 -1.73 0.37 -17.42
C GLY A 473 -2.28 -0.03 -18.79
N LEU A 474 -3.59 -0.18 -18.92
CA LEU A 474 -4.26 -0.43 -20.21
C LEU A 474 -4.14 0.80 -21.13
N ILE A 475 -4.45 2.00 -20.62
CA ILE A 475 -4.32 3.25 -21.38
C ILE A 475 -2.87 3.44 -21.86
N TYR A 476 -1.89 3.20 -20.99
CA TYR A 476 -0.47 3.23 -21.34
C TYR A 476 -0.15 2.24 -22.47
N SER A 477 -0.64 1.00 -22.37
CA SER A 477 -0.39 -0.06 -23.36
C SER A 477 -0.99 0.27 -24.72
N ILE A 478 -2.19 0.86 -24.76
CA ILE A 478 -2.84 1.31 -26.00
C ILE A 478 -2.04 2.45 -26.63
N LYS A 479 -1.69 3.48 -25.85
CA LYS A 479 -0.90 4.63 -26.34
C LYS A 479 0.47 4.20 -26.86
N SER A 480 1.15 3.29 -26.15
CA SER A 480 2.46 2.76 -26.56
C SER A 480 2.37 1.98 -27.88
N LYS A 481 1.34 1.14 -28.06
CA LYS A 481 1.10 0.42 -29.33
C LYS A 481 0.81 1.36 -30.50
N LEU A 482 0.01 2.40 -30.28
CA LEU A 482 -0.31 3.41 -31.29
C LEU A 482 0.93 4.22 -31.70
N ALA A 483 1.74 4.64 -30.72
CA ALA A 483 3.00 5.36 -30.99
C ALA A 483 3.98 4.50 -31.78
N LYS A 484 4.13 3.21 -31.44
CA LYS A 484 4.95 2.26 -32.21
C LYS A 484 4.45 2.10 -33.64
N LYS A 485 3.12 2.02 -33.85
CA LYS A 485 2.52 1.91 -35.19
C LYS A 485 2.73 3.18 -36.03
N ALA A 486 2.71 4.36 -35.40
CA ALA A 486 2.96 5.64 -36.07
C ALA A 486 4.44 5.88 -36.43
N MET A 487 5.38 5.20 -35.75
CA MET A 487 6.82 5.25 -36.07
C MET A 487 7.23 4.27 -37.18
N ILE A 488 6.33 3.38 -37.64
CA ILE A 488 6.59 2.56 -38.84
C ILE A 488 6.46 3.49 -40.04
N VAL A 489 7.59 4.02 -40.49
CA VAL A 489 7.72 4.70 -41.79
C VAL A 489 7.21 3.73 -42.86
N PRO A 490 6.33 4.13 -43.79
CA PRO A 490 5.98 3.28 -44.92
C PRO A 490 7.28 2.94 -45.64
N ASP A 491 7.48 1.65 -45.90
CA ASP A 491 8.55 1.16 -46.76
C ASP A 491 8.43 1.90 -48.10
N LEU A 492 9.24 2.96 -48.26
CA LEU A 492 9.43 3.63 -49.53
C LEU A 492 10.16 2.61 -50.38
N LYS A 493 9.39 1.76 -51.04
CA LYS A 493 9.83 0.97 -52.19
C LYS A 493 10.75 1.86 -53.01
N ASP A 494 11.98 1.37 -53.15
CA ASP A 494 13.03 1.81 -54.06
C ASP A 494 12.54 2.76 -55.15
N THR A 495 12.48 4.06 -54.86
CA THR A 495 12.63 5.05 -55.92
C THR A 495 14.11 5.25 -56.04
N ILE A 496 14.75 4.39 -56.85
CA ILE A 496 16.07 4.65 -57.37
C ILE A 496 15.94 5.95 -58.16
N ILE A 497 16.36 7.07 -57.57
CA ILE A 497 16.68 8.26 -58.35
C ILE A 497 18.03 7.94 -58.97
N GLU A 498 18.03 7.45 -60.21
CA GLU A 498 19.22 7.48 -61.06
C GLU A 498 19.60 8.95 -61.26
N LEU A 499 20.50 9.44 -60.40
CA LEU A 499 21.26 10.64 -60.69
C LEU A 499 22.30 10.25 -61.75
N ASP A 500 21.91 10.39 -63.02
CA ASP A 500 22.81 10.29 -64.15
C ASP A 500 23.84 11.44 -64.08
N TYR A 501 25.02 11.13 -63.52
CA TYR A 501 26.18 12.04 -63.51
C TYR A 501 27.09 11.83 -64.74
N SER A 502 26.62 11.21 -65.82
CA SER A 502 27.48 10.86 -66.96
C SER A 502 27.55 11.89 -68.10
N SER A 503 27.11 13.14 -67.90
CA SER A 503 27.16 14.18 -68.95
C SER A 503 27.91 15.48 -68.59
N ARG A 504 28.69 15.52 -67.50
CA ARG A 504 29.55 16.69 -67.18
C ARG A 504 31.05 16.52 -67.38
N GLU A 505 31.54 15.36 -67.83
CA GLU A 505 32.97 15.17 -68.14
C GLU A 505 33.33 15.30 -69.63
N GLN A 506 32.39 15.73 -70.49
CA GLN A 506 32.66 15.94 -71.92
C GLN A 506 32.76 17.41 -72.37
N GLU A 507 32.44 18.39 -71.52
CA GLU A 507 32.65 19.81 -71.86
C GLU A 507 34.01 20.37 -71.40
N ASP A 508 34.66 19.78 -70.38
CA ASP A 508 35.94 20.32 -69.85
C ASP A 508 37.20 19.80 -70.57
N LYS A 509 37.07 18.90 -71.56
CA LYS A 509 38.21 18.44 -72.38
C LYS A 509 38.50 19.30 -73.63
N ASN A 510 37.68 20.31 -73.91
CA ASN A 510 37.90 21.22 -75.05
C ASN A 510 38.46 22.60 -74.66
N LEU A 511 38.89 22.79 -73.40
CA LEU A 511 39.41 24.08 -72.91
C LEU A 511 40.87 24.04 -72.44
N LEU A 512 41.60 22.94 -72.66
CA LEU A 512 43.01 22.77 -72.28
C LEU A 512 43.95 22.66 -73.49
N ASP A 513 43.69 23.41 -74.55
CA ASP A 513 44.65 23.64 -75.63
C ASP A 513 44.71 25.14 -75.92
N GLY A 514 45.51 25.87 -75.14
CA GLY A 514 45.71 27.30 -75.34
C GLY A 514 46.40 28.03 -74.18
N ALA A 515 47.68 28.34 -74.40
CA ALA A 515 48.44 29.45 -73.82
C ALA A 515 49.18 29.25 -72.47
N ASP A 516 50.45 28.89 -72.62
CA ASP A 516 51.66 29.54 -72.07
C ASP A 516 51.53 30.70 -71.05
N GLY A 517 52.38 30.64 -70.00
CA GLY A 517 53.10 31.84 -69.51
C GLY A 517 53.23 32.07 -68.00
N ASN A 518 54.49 32.06 -67.52
CA ASN A 518 55.08 32.82 -66.39
C ASN A 518 54.84 32.46 -64.89
N ILE A 519 55.84 31.81 -64.30
CA ILE A 519 56.77 32.27 -63.22
C ILE A 519 56.26 33.36 -62.23
N ASN A 520 56.19 33.06 -60.90
CA ASN A 520 57.11 33.56 -59.84
C ASN A 520 56.70 33.20 -58.39
N ASP A 521 57.73 33.13 -57.51
CA ASP A 521 57.81 32.82 -56.08
C ASP A 521 57.01 33.71 -55.08
N ASN A 522 56.67 33.17 -53.89
CA ASN A 522 57.19 33.64 -52.57
C ASN A 522 56.47 33.08 -51.30
N HIS A 523 57.31 32.52 -50.40
CA HIS A 523 57.44 32.69 -48.93
C HIS A 523 56.30 32.56 -47.87
N ASP A 524 56.69 31.84 -46.79
CA ASP A 524 56.50 32.09 -45.33
C ASP A 524 55.10 32.00 -44.67
N THR A 525 54.85 31.66 -43.39
CA THR A 525 55.59 31.13 -42.21
C THR A 525 54.56 30.76 -41.10
N SER A 526 54.95 29.84 -40.21
CA SER A 526 54.75 29.80 -38.73
C SER A 526 53.38 29.70 -38.00
N MET A 527 53.39 28.75 -37.04
CA MET A 527 52.98 28.80 -35.63
C MET A 527 51.50 28.71 -35.16
N ASP A 528 51.22 27.56 -34.53
CA ASP A 528 50.93 27.36 -33.08
C ASP A 528 49.79 28.13 -32.38
N ASN A 529 48.78 27.40 -31.86
CA ASN A 529 48.50 27.35 -30.41
C ASN A 529 47.29 26.48 -30.02
N SER A 530 47.49 25.70 -28.97
CA SER A 530 46.49 25.10 -28.09
C SER A 530 45.74 26.13 -27.21
N VAL A 531 44.54 25.80 -26.69
CA VAL A 531 44.11 25.95 -25.26
C VAL A 531 42.62 25.59 -25.04
N SER A 532 42.43 24.61 -24.14
CA SER A 532 41.39 24.37 -23.13
C SER A 532 40.17 25.32 -22.98
N LYS A 533 38.99 24.73 -22.68
CA LYS A 533 38.21 24.99 -21.44
C LYS A 533 37.05 24.01 -21.26
N GLY A 534 36.93 23.43 -20.06
CA GLY A 534 35.76 22.68 -19.60
C GLY A 534 34.75 23.56 -18.85
N TYR A 535 33.57 23.03 -18.55
CA TYR A 535 32.69 23.51 -17.49
C TYR A 535 31.82 22.38 -16.91
N ASN A 536 31.54 22.51 -15.63
CA ASN A 536 30.92 21.58 -14.70
C ASN A 536 29.76 22.31 -14.00
N LYS A 537 28.78 21.56 -13.44
CA LYS A 537 27.63 21.98 -12.59
C LYS A 537 26.40 22.55 -13.33
N GLU A 538 25.17 22.25 -12.93
CA GLU A 538 24.64 21.99 -11.56
C GLU A 538 23.96 20.64 -11.34
#